data_AF-A0A352KH55-F1
#
_entry.id   AF-A0A352KH55-F1
#
_cell.length_a   1.000
_cell.length_b   1.000
_cell.length_c   1.000
_cell.angle_alpha   90.00
_cell.angle_beta   90.00
_cell.angle_gamma   90.00
#
_symmetry.space_group_name_H-M   'P 1'
#
loop_
_entity.id
_entity.type
_entity.pdbx_description
1 polymer ?
#
loop_
_entity_poly.entity_id
_entity_poly.type
_entity_poly.pdbx_seq_one_letter_code
_entity_poly.pdbx_strand_id
1 'polypeptide(L)' 'GKIAGLEVLRIINEPTAASLAYGLDKEEGKVIAVYDLGGGTFDVSVLEIGDGVFEVKSTNGDTFLGG' A
#
# COMPACT_ATOMS: atom_id res chain seq x y z
N GLY A 1 -7.11 -11.49 12.34
CA GLY A 1 -7.64 -12.70 11.69
C GLY A 1 -8.05 -13.76 12.68
N LYS A 2 -7.09 -14.40 13.37
CA LYS A 2 -7.34 -15.57 14.23
C LYS A 2 -8.44 -15.41 15.29
N ILE A 3 -8.49 -14.28 16.00
CA ILE A 3 -9.54 -14.00 17.00
C ILE A 3 -10.93 -13.90 16.35
N ALA A 4 -11.00 -13.40 15.12
CA ALA A 4 -12.23 -13.36 14.32
C ALA A 4 -12.53 -14.68 13.59
N GLY A 5 -11.78 -15.77 13.87
CA GLY A 5 -11.96 -17.07 13.25
C GLY A 5 -11.43 -17.18 11.81
N LEU A 6 -10.61 -16.24 11.35
CA LEU A 6 -10.05 -16.25 9.99
C LEU A 6 -8.62 -16.78 9.98
N GLU A 7 -8.37 -17.74 9.07
CA GLU A 7 -7.02 -18.14 8.67
C GLU A 7 -6.38 -17.01 7.86
N VAL A 8 -5.27 -16.47 8.35
CA VAL A 8 -4.57 -15.37 7.68
C VAL A 8 -3.48 -15.93 6.78
N LEU A 9 -3.78 -16.02 5.48
CA LEU A 9 -2.85 -16.56 4.48
C LEU A 9 -1.65 -15.65 4.23
N ARG A 10 -1.89 -14.33 4.22
CA ARG A 10 -0.87 -13.31 4.01
C ARG A 10 -1.35 -11.98 4.57
N ILE A 11 -0.41 -11.18 5.07
CA ILE A 11 -0.61 -9.77 5.35
C ILE A 11 0.19 -9.00 4.32
N ILE A 12 -0.43 -7.98 3.72
CA ILE A 12 0.22 -7.06 2.79
C ILE A 12 -0.07 -5.64 3.25
N ASN A 13 0.83 -4.73 2.89
CA ASN A 13 0.69 -3.32 3.22
C ASN A 13 -0.40 -2.69 2.35
N GLU A 14 -1.11 -1.69 2.87
CA GLU A 14 -2.13 -0.92 2.15
C GLU A 14 -1.65 -0.35 0.81
N PRO A 15 -0.49 0.34 0.71
CA PRO A 15 -0.02 0.86 -0.57
C PRO A 15 0.24 -0.24 -1.61
N THR A 16 0.71 -1.42 -1.20
CA THR A 16 0.88 -2.58 -2.08
C THR A 16 -0.47 -3.14 -2.53
N ALA A 17 -1.44 -3.26 -1.61
CA ALA A 17 -2.78 -3.72 -1.93
C ALA A 17 -3.48 -2.79 -2.93
N ALA A 18 -3.37 -1.47 -2.74
CA ALA A 18 -3.90 -0.47 -3.67
C ALA A 18 -3.27 -0.62 -5.05
N SER A 19 -1.94 -0.75 -5.12
CA SER A 19 -1.22 -0.89 -6.40
C SER A 19 -1.61 -2.16 -7.17
N LEU A 20 -1.80 -3.27 -6.45
CA LEU A 20 -2.30 -4.53 -7.02
C LEU A 20 -3.74 -4.41 -7.54
N ALA A 21 -4.62 -3.68 -6.84
CA ALA A 21 -6.01 -3.51 -7.25
C ALA A 21 -6.16 -2.77 -8.59
N TYR A 22 -5.23 -1.86 -8.88
CA TYR A 22 -5.14 -1.16 -10.17
C TYR A 22 -4.40 -1.96 -11.26
N GLY A 23 -3.88 -3.15 -10.93
CA GLY A 23 -3.14 -4.00 -11.88
C GLY A 23 -1.78 -3.43 -12.29
N LEU A 24 -1.17 -2.60 -11.43
CA LEU A 24 0.10 -1.94 -11.72
C LEU A 24 1.31 -2.89 -11.66
N ASP A 25 1.12 -4.10 -11.12
CA ASP A 25 2.11 -5.19 -11.09
C ASP A 25 2.57 -5.64 -12.49
N LYS A 26 1.78 -5.32 -13.52
CA LYS A 26 2.07 -5.64 -14.91
C LYS A 26 2.90 -4.56 -15.61
N GLU A 27 3.17 -3.45 -14.95
CA GLU A 27 3.95 -2.34 -15.47
C GLU A 27 5.34 -2.31 -14.84
N GLU A 28 6.38 -2.58 -15.64
CA GLU A 28 7.77 -2.61 -15.13
C GLU A 28 8.44 -1.23 -15.19
N GLY A 29 9.34 -0.98 -14.22
CA GLY A 29 10.21 0.20 -14.20
C GLY A 29 9.50 1.49 -13.85
N LYS A 30 8.32 1.41 -13.21
CA LYS A 30 7.53 2.59 -12.83
C LYS A 30 7.68 2.90 -11.35
N VAL A 31 7.69 4.20 -11.06
CA VAL A 31 7.57 4.73 -9.71
C VAL A 31 6.18 5.32 -9.55
N ILE A 32 5.48 4.93 -8.49
CA ILE A 32 4.13 5.34 -8.18
C ILE A 32 4.07 5.96 -6.77
N ALA A 33 3.16 6.91 -6.59
CA ALA A 33 2.83 7.44 -5.28
C ALA A 33 1.41 7.00 -4.92
N VAL A 34 1.26 6.38 -3.75
CA VAL A 34 -0.04 6.10 -3.14
C VAL A 34 -0.30 7.18 -2.12
N TYR A 35 -1.40 7.91 -2.32
CA TYR A 35 -1.90 8.93 -1.40
C TYR A 35 -3.15 8.36 -0.72
N ASP A 36 -3.07 8.14 0.59
CA ASP A 36 -4.17 7.62 1.40
C ASP A 36 -4.57 8.68 2.44
N LEU A 37 -5.78 9.21 2.30
CA LEU A 37 -6.37 10.13 3.25
C LEU A 37 -7.66 9.52 3.78
N GLY A 38 -7.55 8.90 4.94
CA GLY A 38 -8.66 8.25 5.62
C GLY A 38 -9.46 9.21 6.52
N GLY A 39 -10.30 8.62 7.36
CA GLY A 39 -11.10 9.38 8.33
C GLY A 39 -10.33 9.89 9.55
N GLY A 40 -9.07 9.50 9.74
CA GLY A 40 -8.28 9.94 10.91
C GLY A 40 -6.77 9.91 10.71
N THR A 41 -6.29 9.33 9.61
CA THR A 41 -4.87 9.30 9.26
C THR A 41 -4.68 9.71 7.81
N PHE A 42 -3.52 10.28 7.57
CA PHE A 42 -3.00 10.58 6.25
C PHE A 42 -1.68 9.83 6.09
N ASP A 43 -1.55 9.06 5.03
CA ASP A 43 -0.36 8.30 4.70
C ASP A 43 -0.02 8.50 3.22
N VAL A 44 1.26 8.68 2.92
CA VAL A 44 1.76 8.74 1.55
C VAL A 44 2.96 7.81 1.42
N SER A 45 2.94 6.97 0.39
CA SER A 45 4.01 6.02 0.10
C SER A 45 4.44 6.11 -1.35
N VAL A 46 5.75 6.07 -1.59
CA VAL A 46 6.32 5.93 -2.94
C VAL A 46 6.75 4.49 -3.12
N LEU A 47 6.23 3.84 -4.17
CA LEU A 47 6.62 2.49 -4.53
C LEU A 47 7.32 2.47 -5.89
N GLU A 48 8.30 1.58 -6.01
CA GLU A 48 8.93 1.22 -7.27
C GLU A 48 8.47 -0.18 -7.65
N ILE A 49 8.13 -0.38 -8.91
CA ILE A 49 7.68 -1.65 -9.47
C ILE A 49 8.78 -2.17 -10.39
N GLY A 50 9.40 -3.29 -10.01
CA GLY A 50 10.47 -3.93 -10.76
C GLY A 50 10.39 -5.44 -10.62
N ASP A 51 10.57 -6.16 -11.72
CA ASP A 51 10.56 -7.64 -11.76
C ASP A 51 9.31 -8.27 -11.12
N GLY A 52 8.15 -7.61 -11.26
CA GLY A 52 6.88 -8.05 -10.64
C GLY A 52 6.83 -7.90 -9.11
N VAL A 53 7.79 -7.20 -8.52
CA VAL A 53 7.88 -6.91 -7.08
C VAL A 53 7.62 -5.43 -6.83
N PHE A 54 6.91 -5.15 -5.73
CA PHE A 54 6.70 -3.81 -5.22
C PHE A 54 7.71 -3.52 -4.10
N GLU A 55 8.54 -2.51 -4.29
CA GLU A 55 9.45 -2.01 -3.27
C GLU A 55 8.94 -0.67 -2.74
N VAL A 56 8.69 -0.58 -1.43
CA VAL A 56 8.37 0.70 -0.79
C VAL A 56 9.67 1.49 -0.62
N LYS A 57 9.81 2.60 -1.34
CA LYS A 57 10.99 3.47 -1.28
C LYS A 57 10.92 4.45 -0.13
N SER A 58 9.72 4.95 0.16
CA SER A 58 9.46 5.83 1.29
C SER A 58 8.01 5.76 1.70
N THR A 59 7.78 5.99 2.99
CA THR A 59 6.47 6.16 3.60
C THR A 59 6.58 7.31 4.59
N ASN A 60 5.59 8.20 4.59
CA ASN A 60 5.42 9.23 5.61
C ASN A 60 3.93 9.52 5.77
N GLY A 61 3.55 10.24 6.82
CA GLY A 61 2.16 10.51 7.11
C GLY A 61 1.95 11.33 8.39
N ASP A 62 0.69 11.55 8.73
CA ASP A 62 0.24 12.15 9.97
C ASP A 62 -0.93 11.32 10.53
N THR A 63 -0.73 10.76 11.71
CA THR A 63 -1.71 9.91 12.39
C THR A 63 -2.88 10.70 13.02
N PHE A 64 -2.88 12.03 12.90
CA PHE A 64 -3.91 12.92 13.44
C PHE A 64 -4.54 13.81 12.37
N LEU A 65 -4.31 13.52 11.09
CA LEU A 65 -4.90 14.23 9.96
C LEU A 65 -5.86 13.31 9.21
N GLY A 66 -7.13 13.68 9.13
CA GLY A 66 -8.16 12.92 8.41
C GLY A 66 -9.36 13.79 8.06
N GLY A 67 -10.37 13.18 7.43
CA GLY A 67 -11.64 13.83 7.05
C GLY A 67 -12.56 14.21 8.21
#